data_AF-A0A0T1X7L4-F1
#
_entry.id   AF-A0A0T1X7L4-F1
#
_cell.length_a   1.000
_cell.length_b   1.000
_cell.length_c   1.000
_cell.angle_alpha   90.00
_cell.angle_beta   90.00
_cell.angle_gamma   90.00
#
_symmetry.space_group_name_H-M   'P 1'
#
loop_
_entity.id
_entity.type
_entity.pdbx_description
1 polymer ?
#
loop_
_entity_poly.entity_id
_entity_poly.type
_entity_poly.pdbx_seq_one_letter_code
_entity_poly.pdbx_strand_id
1 'polypeptide(L)'
;MTEEDKARKIAIMDAARGRIEAARSTVHPDDEVYSEFRPGFFADRDVAWINAFHEVQRRHKDDVDAWAQAFLDFHPMPHQRTREAIIAWADQLPWPDDREGMEKARIGVRMSIAMRMSYTVEPQKTYSFLEFAKLLNVKEHAIWHIIDVGDIRPHAIVGDYQQKSLAEVIDSLRFSESDIDVFRQEFRRRRHEEFRIEYSDVYKPDEGPAARGLEFGPGWTGIVSEFCDQLRLWKADGWPIHLRWGKEKFGALRLFTDTFHVTSTPLQSYWLSRLRERARRQSLRICQECGQPGRLRLGAHAATLCDRHKHIVGELRPDDDIILDPDRTDEHDQPKWTDGELGLDEGTSMDMAKQMQIDFTPYLDPDLVLDGTDEELADLRRKLIAVDRAIGRHHEIKLRKRQRGYEIAVEHPRSMSTVDEVKRDAIIAEIELIMSGEQS
;
A
#
# COMPACT_ATOMS: atom_id res chain seq x y z
N MET A 1 -13.34 -21.53 -23.09
CA MET A 1 -13.71 -21.16 -21.70
C MET A 1 -14.43 -22.36 -21.14
N THR A 2 -13.82 -23.02 -20.17
CA THR A 2 -14.38 -24.25 -19.58
C THR A 2 -15.62 -23.88 -18.74
N GLU A 3 -16.48 -24.84 -18.43
CA GLU A 3 -17.62 -24.60 -17.51
C GLU A 3 -17.13 -24.13 -16.12
N GLU A 4 -15.91 -24.50 -15.75
CA GLU A 4 -15.23 -24.07 -14.54
C GLU A 4 -14.84 -22.58 -14.57
N ASP A 5 -14.35 -22.08 -15.72
CA ASP A 5 -14.08 -20.63 -15.93
C ASP A 5 -15.36 -19.79 -15.82
N LYS A 6 -16.51 -20.32 -16.26
CA LYS A 6 -17.81 -19.65 -16.13
C LYS A 6 -18.27 -19.59 -14.69
N ALA A 7 -18.26 -20.72 -13.99
CA ALA A 7 -18.65 -20.80 -12.58
C ALA A 7 -17.80 -19.85 -11.72
N ARG A 8 -16.50 -19.76 -12.04
CA ARG A 8 -15.55 -18.86 -11.39
C ARG A 8 -15.89 -17.38 -11.60
N LYS A 9 -16.22 -16.97 -12.82
CA LYS A 9 -16.62 -15.58 -13.11
C LYS A 9 -17.94 -15.21 -12.44
N ILE A 10 -18.90 -16.14 -12.39
CA ILE A 10 -20.18 -15.95 -11.70
C ILE A 10 -19.97 -15.74 -10.20
N ALA A 11 -19.12 -16.55 -9.56
CA ALA A 11 -18.82 -16.41 -8.13
C ALA A 11 -18.15 -15.07 -7.78
N ILE A 12 -17.25 -14.58 -8.65
CA ILE A 12 -16.62 -13.25 -8.49
C ILE A 12 -17.67 -12.15 -8.59
N MET A 13 -18.59 -12.25 -9.54
CA MET A 13 -19.62 -11.23 -9.75
C MET A 13 -20.72 -11.24 -8.66
N ASP A 14 -21.09 -12.41 -8.13
CA ASP A 14 -22.05 -12.52 -7.01
C ASP A 14 -21.46 -12.04 -5.68
N ALA A 15 -20.21 -12.43 -5.38
CA ALA A 15 -19.50 -11.90 -4.21
C ALA A 15 -19.22 -10.41 -4.35
N ALA A 16 -19.08 -9.92 -5.59
CA ALA A 16 -19.04 -8.51 -5.87
C ALA A 16 -20.43 -7.90 -5.56
N ARG A 17 -21.54 -8.44 -6.04
CA ARG A 17 -22.89 -7.87 -5.82
C ARG A 17 -23.18 -7.57 -4.34
N GLY A 18 -22.91 -8.51 -3.43
CA GLY A 18 -23.10 -8.31 -1.98
C GLY A 18 -22.27 -7.17 -1.36
N ARG A 19 -21.23 -6.69 -2.07
CA ARG A 19 -20.34 -5.59 -1.66
C ARG A 19 -20.67 -4.25 -2.34
N ILE A 20 -21.44 -4.23 -3.45
CA ILE A 20 -21.97 -2.99 -4.08
C ILE A 20 -22.91 -2.27 -3.14
N GLU A 21 -23.76 -3.02 -2.46
CA GLU A 21 -24.77 -2.48 -1.56
C GLU A 21 -24.13 -1.76 -0.36
N ALA A 22 -22.90 -2.11 -0.01
CA ALA A 22 -22.16 -1.49 1.10
C ALA A 22 -21.43 -0.17 0.74
N ALA A 23 -21.12 0.11 -0.54
CA ALA A 23 -20.19 1.17 -0.95
C ALA A 23 -20.85 2.48 -1.46
N ARG A 24 -22.19 2.53 -1.59
CA ARG A 24 -22.93 3.67 -2.18
C ARG A 24 -23.06 4.92 -1.29
N SER A 25 -22.11 5.14 -0.40
CA SER A 25 -22.18 6.17 0.63
C SER A 25 -21.28 7.38 0.36
N THR A 26 -21.77 8.38 -0.37
CA THR A 26 -21.25 9.77 -0.24
C THR A 26 -22.30 10.80 -0.68
N VAL A 27 -22.76 11.52 0.35
CA VAL A 27 -23.53 12.78 0.51
C VAL A 27 -24.16 13.46 -0.72
N HIS A 28 -25.50 13.45 -0.73
CA HIS A 28 -26.39 14.33 -1.50
C HIS A 28 -27.23 15.16 -0.49
N PRO A 29 -27.79 16.33 -0.86
CA PRO A 29 -28.50 17.23 0.08
C PRO A 29 -29.78 16.70 0.73
N ASP A 30 -30.21 15.47 0.42
CA ASP A 30 -31.38 14.77 0.98
C ASP A 30 -31.04 13.89 2.21
N ASP A 31 -30.01 14.28 2.95
CA ASP A 31 -29.19 13.45 3.87
C ASP A 31 -29.97 12.85 5.07
N GLU A 32 -31.14 13.37 5.43
CA GLU A 32 -31.96 12.80 6.51
C GLU A 32 -32.54 11.43 6.14
N VAL A 33 -33.02 11.25 4.91
CA VAL A 33 -33.54 9.95 4.43
C VAL A 33 -32.43 8.93 4.35
N TYR A 34 -31.24 9.33 3.88
CA TYR A 34 -30.09 8.45 3.71
C TYR A 34 -29.33 8.14 5.02
N SER A 35 -29.60 8.88 6.10
CA SER A 35 -28.94 8.71 7.39
C SER A 35 -29.22 7.35 8.07
N GLU A 36 -30.41 6.78 7.86
CA GLU A 36 -30.81 5.44 8.32
C GLU A 36 -30.11 4.33 7.50
N PHE A 37 -29.48 4.68 6.37
CA PHE A 37 -28.83 3.76 5.43
C PHE A 37 -27.31 4.02 5.31
N ARG A 38 -26.70 4.62 6.33
CA ARG A 38 -25.26 4.93 6.37
C ARG A 38 -24.37 3.68 6.35
N PRO A 39 -23.09 3.83 5.94
CA PRO A 39 -22.05 2.85 6.23
C PRO A 39 -22.08 2.48 7.71
N GLY A 40 -22.25 1.18 7.98
CA GLY A 40 -22.38 0.67 9.33
C GLY A 40 -23.81 0.41 9.80
N PHE A 41 -24.82 0.54 8.94
CA PHE A 41 -26.18 0.02 9.23
C PHE A 41 -26.17 -1.45 9.65
N PHE A 42 -25.23 -2.24 9.11
CA PHE A 42 -24.99 -3.62 9.52
C PHE A 42 -23.85 -3.77 10.52
N ALA A 43 -23.12 -2.71 10.87
CA ALA A 43 -21.94 -2.81 11.75
C ALA A 43 -22.33 -3.06 13.21
N ASP A 44 -23.54 -2.67 13.63
CA ASP A 44 -24.11 -2.97 14.94
C ASP A 44 -24.97 -4.25 14.94
N ARG A 45 -25.09 -4.93 13.80
CA ARG A 45 -25.89 -6.15 13.65
C ARG A 45 -25.01 -7.39 13.61
N ASP A 46 -25.45 -8.44 14.28
CA ASP A 46 -24.76 -9.72 14.22
C ASP A 46 -24.98 -10.44 12.88
N VAL A 47 -24.14 -11.44 12.61
CA VAL A 47 -24.18 -12.23 11.37
C VAL A 47 -25.52 -12.95 11.20
N ALA A 48 -26.17 -13.36 12.30
CA ALA A 48 -27.45 -14.06 12.23
C ALA A 48 -28.57 -13.13 11.74
N TRP A 49 -28.59 -11.89 12.23
CA TRP A 49 -29.52 -10.85 11.81
C TRP A 49 -29.34 -10.52 10.33
N ILE A 50 -28.09 -10.32 9.87
CA ILE A 50 -27.77 -10.04 8.46
C ILE A 50 -28.26 -11.17 7.56
N ASN A 51 -28.02 -12.43 7.94
CA ASN A 51 -28.46 -13.59 7.18
C ASN A 51 -29.99 -13.68 7.09
N ALA A 52 -30.68 -13.47 8.21
CA ALA A 52 -32.14 -13.45 8.26
C ALA A 52 -32.72 -12.31 7.42
N PHE A 53 -32.08 -11.13 7.42
CA PHE A 53 -32.46 -10.01 6.57
C PHE A 53 -32.34 -10.36 5.08
N HIS A 54 -31.22 -10.95 4.66
CA HIS A 54 -31.04 -11.42 3.28
C HIS A 54 -32.01 -12.54 2.89
N GLU A 55 -32.39 -13.41 3.83
CA GLU A 55 -33.40 -14.44 3.60
C GLU A 55 -34.78 -13.82 3.34
N VAL A 56 -35.22 -12.88 4.16
CA VAL A 56 -36.48 -12.14 3.99
C VAL A 56 -36.47 -11.37 2.66
N GLN A 57 -35.40 -10.65 2.36
CA GLN A 57 -35.20 -9.96 1.07
C GLN A 57 -35.34 -10.89 -0.12
N ARG A 58 -34.75 -12.09 -0.08
CA ARG A 58 -34.85 -13.06 -1.18
C ARG A 58 -36.26 -13.66 -1.28
N ARG A 59 -36.88 -13.99 -0.15
CA ARG A 59 -38.23 -14.59 -0.10
C ARG A 59 -39.31 -13.61 -0.58
N HIS A 60 -39.18 -12.34 -0.23
CA HIS A 60 -40.18 -11.30 -0.49
C HIS A 60 -39.70 -10.23 -1.48
N LYS A 61 -38.76 -10.58 -2.36
CA LYS A 61 -38.14 -9.63 -3.28
C LYS A 61 -39.19 -8.86 -4.10
N ASP A 62 -40.12 -9.58 -4.69
CA ASP A 62 -41.13 -9.01 -5.58
C ASP A 62 -42.09 -8.08 -4.81
N ASP A 63 -42.47 -8.45 -3.59
CA ASP A 63 -43.31 -7.62 -2.71
C ASP A 63 -42.56 -6.34 -2.29
N VAL A 64 -41.31 -6.48 -1.85
CA VAL A 64 -40.45 -5.34 -1.46
C VAL A 64 -40.29 -4.37 -2.63
N ASP A 65 -40.02 -4.89 -3.83
CA ASP A 65 -39.87 -4.09 -5.04
C ASP A 65 -41.19 -3.42 -5.46
N ALA A 66 -42.32 -4.14 -5.38
CA ALA A 66 -43.64 -3.59 -5.68
C ALA A 66 -44.03 -2.48 -4.70
N TRP A 67 -43.80 -2.67 -3.40
CA TRP A 67 -44.12 -1.67 -2.39
C TRP A 67 -43.24 -0.43 -2.45
N ALA A 68 -41.96 -0.61 -2.78
CA ALA A 68 -41.06 0.50 -3.00
C ALA A 68 -41.46 1.32 -4.25
N GLN A 69 -41.91 0.65 -5.32
CA GLN A 69 -42.42 1.34 -6.49
C GLN A 69 -43.74 2.07 -6.20
N ALA A 70 -44.68 1.42 -5.50
CA ALA A 70 -45.95 2.01 -5.12
C ALA A 70 -45.78 3.28 -4.26
N PHE A 71 -44.77 3.32 -3.38
CA PHE A 71 -44.41 4.54 -2.66
C PHE A 71 -44.04 5.69 -3.60
N LEU A 72 -43.18 5.44 -4.59
CA LEU A 72 -42.72 6.47 -5.53
C LEU A 72 -43.85 6.96 -6.44
N ASP A 73 -44.76 6.06 -6.82
CA ASP A 73 -45.93 6.39 -7.61
C ASP A 73 -46.93 7.23 -6.78
N PHE A 74 -47.09 6.92 -5.50
CA PHE A 74 -47.95 7.66 -4.57
C PHE A 74 -47.34 9.00 -4.10
N HIS A 75 -46.02 9.13 -4.12
CA HIS A 75 -45.26 10.34 -3.78
C HIS A 75 -44.40 10.80 -4.97
N PRO A 76 -45.03 11.31 -6.04
CA PRO A 76 -44.33 11.64 -7.27
C PRO A 76 -43.36 12.82 -7.12
N MET A 77 -43.60 13.72 -6.14
CA MET A 77 -42.77 14.91 -5.96
C MET A 77 -41.67 14.68 -4.92
N PRO A 78 -40.41 15.11 -5.17
CA PRO A 78 -39.30 14.89 -4.24
C PRO A 78 -39.56 15.35 -2.80
N HIS A 79 -40.20 16.51 -2.61
CA HIS A 79 -40.52 17.05 -1.28
C HIS A 79 -41.52 16.22 -0.47
N GLN A 80 -42.23 15.27 -1.10
CA GLN A 80 -43.14 14.34 -0.41
C GLN A 80 -42.41 13.10 0.12
N ARG A 81 -41.17 12.86 -0.33
CA ARG A 81 -40.40 11.64 -0.04
C ARG A 81 -39.51 11.85 1.19
N THR A 82 -40.10 12.32 2.28
CA THR A 82 -39.35 12.53 3.54
C THR A 82 -39.09 11.21 4.25
N ARG A 83 -38.19 11.22 5.23
CA ARG A 83 -37.86 10.03 6.03
C ARG A 83 -39.10 9.50 6.76
N GLU A 84 -39.89 10.40 7.31
CA GLU A 84 -41.13 10.09 8.04
C GLU A 84 -42.15 9.43 7.12
N ALA A 85 -42.27 9.91 5.87
CA ALA A 85 -43.16 9.32 4.88
C ALA A 85 -42.75 7.88 4.53
N ILE A 86 -41.44 7.63 4.36
CA ILE A 86 -40.90 6.31 4.04
C ILE A 86 -41.12 5.33 5.21
N ILE A 87 -40.86 5.77 6.44
CA ILE A 87 -41.09 4.95 7.64
C ILE A 87 -42.59 4.64 7.77
N ALA A 88 -43.45 5.65 7.70
CA ALA A 88 -44.89 5.49 7.82
C ALA A 88 -45.47 4.57 6.74
N TRP A 89 -44.97 4.66 5.51
CA TRP A 89 -45.34 3.77 4.42
C TRP A 89 -44.98 2.32 4.75
N ALA A 90 -43.72 2.05 5.08
CA ALA A 90 -43.25 0.70 5.38
C ALA A 90 -44.00 0.07 6.57
N ASP A 91 -44.33 0.87 7.58
CA ASP A 91 -45.00 0.40 8.81
C ASP A 91 -46.45 -0.03 8.57
N GLN A 92 -47.12 0.54 7.57
CA GLN A 92 -48.52 0.26 7.22
C GLN A 92 -48.69 -0.97 6.30
N LEU A 93 -47.60 -1.53 5.77
CA LEU A 93 -47.67 -2.64 4.83
C LEU A 93 -48.15 -3.94 5.51
N PRO A 94 -49.04 -4.71 4.87
CA PRO A 94 -49.52 -5.97 5.39
C PRO A 94 -48.47 -7.07 5.19
N TRP A 95 -47.68 -7.36 6.22
CA TRP A 95 -46.75 -8.48 6.23
C TRP A 95 -47.37 -9.73 6.91
N PRO A 96 -46.97 -10.95 6.53
CA PRO A 96 -47.36 -12.17 7.24
C PRO A 96 -47.06 -12.07 8.75
N ASP A 97 -47.85 -12.75 9.59
CA ASP A 97 -47.84 -12.61 11.07
C ASP A 97 -46.54 -13.05 11.79
N ASP A 98 -45.43 -13.27 11.07
CA ASP A 98 -44.13 -13.53 11.68
C ASP A 98 -43.49 -12.21 12.17
N ARG A 99 -43.68 -11.90 13.45
CA ARG A 99 -43.17 -10.64 14.06
C ARG A 99 -41.69 -10.36 13.77
N GLU A 100 -40.86 -11.40 13.64
CA GLU A 100 -39.42 -11.24 13.40
C GLU A 100 -39.03 -11.02 11.93
N GLY A 101 -39.86 -11.49 10.99
CA GLY A 101 -39.70 -11.24 9.55
C GLY A 101 -40.22 -9.86 9.16
N MET A 102 -41.28 -9.40 9.82
CA MET A 102 -41.93 -8.11 9.57
C MET A 102 -40.97 -6.91 9.63
N GLU A 103 -40.16 -6.79 10.68
CA GLU A 103 -39.23 -5.65 10.80
C GLU A 103 -38.15 -5.69 9.72
N LYS A 104 -37.63 -6.88 9.40
CA LYS A 104 -36.63 -7.06 8.33
C LYS A 104 -37.22 -6.73 6.96
N ALA A 105 -38.49 -7.07 6.73
CA ALA A 105 -39.21 -6.76 5.50
C ALA A 105 -39.48 -5.25 5.36
N ARG A 106 -39.87 -4.59 6.46
CA ARG A 106 -40.01 -3.12 6.52
C ARG A 106 -38.71 -2.42 6.19
N ILE A 107 -37.62 -2.80 6.85
CA ILE A 107 -36.27 -2.29 6.55
C ILE A 107 -35.94 -2.51 5.07
N GLY A 108 -36.28 -3.68 4.51
CA GLY A 108 -36.08 -3.98 3.11
C GLY A 108 -36.81 -3.03 2.16
N VAL A 109 -38.07 -2.69 2.45
CA VAL A 109 -38.82 -1.68 1.69
C VAL A 109 -38.21 -0.30 1.82
N ARG A 110 -37.86 0.14 3.04
CA ARG A 110 -37.25 1.46 3.26
C ARG A 110 -35.92 1.58 2.48
N MET A 111 -35.09 0.55 2.50
CA MET A 111 -33.85 0.47 1.70
C MET A 111 -34.12 0.52 0.19
N SER A 112 -35.10 -0.24 -0.30
CA SER A 112 -35.44 -0.26 -1.73
C SER A 112 -35.97 1.11 -2.20
N ILE A 113 -36.77 1.80 -1.37
CA ILE A 113 -37.22 3.18 -1.63
C ILE A 113 -36.04 4.13 -1.69
N ALA A 114 -35.17 4.14 -0.68
CA ALA A 114 -34.01 5.03 -0.64
C ALA A 114 -33.08 4.79 -1.85
N MET A 115 -32.82 3.52 -2.19
CA MET A 115 -32.07 3.16 -3.39
C MET A 115 -32.74 3.72 -4.64
N ARG A 116 -34.04 3.50 -4.85
CA ARG A 116 -34.75 4.03 -6.03
C ARG A 116 -34.78 5.55 -6.07
N MET A 117 -34.94 6.22 -4.92
CA MET A 117 -34.87 7.68 -4.84
C MET A 117 -33.52 8.20 -5.34
N SER A 118 -32.43 7.54 -4.96
CA SER A 118 -31.09 7.89 -5.44
C SER A 118 -30.90 7.71 -6.96
N TYR A 119 -31.71 6.85 -7.61
CA TYR A 119 -31.70 6.66 -9.07
C TYR A 119 -32.73 7.49 -9.84
N THR A 120 -33.79 7.99 -9.20
CA THR A 120 -34.89 8.71 -9.89
C THR A 120 -34.65 10.20 -10.10
N VAL A 121 -33.50 10.74 -9.69
CA VAL A 121 -33.13 12.14 -9.95
C VAL A 121 -32.59 12.27 -11.36
N GLU A 122 -33.51 12.55 -12.31
CA GLU A 122 -33.28 12.73 -13.75
C GLU A 122 -32.67 11.50 -14.46
N PRO A 123 -32.93 11.29 -15.77
CA PRO A 123 -32.17 10.30 -16.53
C PRO A 123 -30.70 10.71 -16.51
N GLN A 124 -29.95 10.20 -15.53
CA GLN A 124 -28.53 10.46 -15.41
C GLN A 124 -27.87 10.01 -16.71
N LYS A 125 -27.15 10.93 -17.33
CA LYS A 125 -26.40 10.63 -18.54
C LYS A 125 -25.40 9.53 -18.22
N THR A 126 -25.65 8.35 -18.77
CA THR A 126 -24.70 7.24 -18.66
C THR A 126 -23.76 7.21 -19.86
N TYR A 127 -22.51 6.89 -19.62
CA TYR A 127 -21.48 6.69 -20.62
C TYR A 127 -21.26 5.19 -20.84
N SER A 128 -21.05 4.80 -22.09
CA SER A 128 -20.45 3.50 -22.41
C SER A 128 -19.00 3.44 -21.95
N PHE A 129 -18.44 2.23 -21.88
CA PHE A 129 -17.04 2.02 -21.50
C PHE A 129 -16.04 2.85 -22.32
N LEU A 130 -16.20 2.88 -23.64
CA LEU A 130 -15.33 3.65 -24.54
C LEU A 130 -15.49 5.17 -24.38
N GLU A 131 -16.73 5.64 -24.21
CA GLU A 131 -17.00 7.07 -23.96
C GLU A 131 -16.40 7.52 -22.64
N PHE A 132 -16.53 6.69 -21.60
CA PHE A 132 -15.96 6.97 -20.27
C PHE A 132 -14.42 7.00 -20.31
N ALA A 133 -13.78 6.09 -21.05
CA ALA A 133 -12.33 6.11 -21.29
C ALA A 133 -11.86 7.41 -21.95
N LYS A 134 -12.57 7.88 -22.97
CA LYS A 134 -12.29 9.15 -23.65
C LYS A 134 -12.50 10.34 -22.71
N LEU A 135 -13.56 10.33 -21.92
CA LEU A 135 -13.89 11.39 -20.96
C LEU A 135 -12.80 11.56 -19.89
N LEU A 136 -12.21 10.44 -19.44
CA LEU A 136 -11.11 10.42 -18.48
C LEU A 136 -9.74 10.63 -19.12
N ASN A 137 -9.65 10.67 -20.45
CA ASN A 137 -8.41 10.72 -21.21
C ASN A 137 -7.42 9.61 -20.82
N VAL A 138 -7.92 8.38 -20.71
CA VAL A 138 -7.14 7.18 -20.38
C VAL A 138 -7.39 6.08 -21.40
N LYS A 139 -6.51 5.08 -21.40
CA LYS A 139 -6.71 3.86 -22.19
C LYS A 139 -7.74 2.96 -21.50
N GLU A 140 -8.55 2.28 -22.31
CA GLU A 140 -9.59 1.34 -21.88
C GLU A 140 -9.12 0.31 -20.84
N HIS A 141 -7.94 -0.29 -21.05
CA HIS A 141 -7.39 -1.28 -20.12
C HIS A 141 -7.13 -0.73 -18.71
N ALA A 142 -6.93 0.58 -18.57
CA ALA A 142 -6.67 1.20 -17.28
C ALA A 142 -7.96 1.28 -16.43
N ILE A 143 -9.11 1.50 -17.08
CA ILE A 143 -10.43 1.42 -16.44
C ILE A 143 -10.73 -0.03 -16.07
N TRP A 144 -10.50 -0.96 -17.00
CA TRP A 144 -10.72 -2.38 -16.73
C TRP A 144 -9.91 -2.86 -15.53
N HIS A 145 -8.64 -2.47 -15.43
CA HIS A 145 -7.79 -2.84 -14.30
C HIS A 145 -8.34 -2.35 -12.95
N ILE A 146 -8.84 -1.11 -12.87
CA ILE A 146 -9.49 -0.59 -11.65
C ILE A 146 -10.73 -1.42 -11.27
N ILE A 147 -11.55 -1.78 -12.26
CA ILE A 147 -12.75 -2.59 -12.05
C ILE A 147 -12.38 -4.02 -11.63
N ASP A 148 -11.35 -4.60 -12.25
CA ASP A 148 -10.90 -5.97 -11.99
C ASP A 148 -10.28 -6.11 -10.60
N VAL A 149 -9.52 -5.11 -10.12
CA VAL A 149 -9.07 -5.06 -8.71
C VAL A 149 -10.27 -5.03 -7.76
N GLY A 150 -11.39 -4.47 -8.19
CA GLY A 150 -12.66 -4.52 -7.46
C GLY A 150 -12.78 -3.46 -6.37
N ASP A 151 -12.02 -2.37 -6.48
CA ASP A 151 -12.10 -1.20 -5.60
C ASP A 151 -13.20 -0.23 -6.04
N ILE A 152 -13.41 -0.08 -7.35
CA ILE A 152 -14.42 0.83 -7.91
C ILE A 152 -15.25 0.07 -8.94
N ARG A 153 -16.53 0.43 -9.03
CA ARG A 153 -17.49 -0.26 -9.87
C ARG A 153 -18.19 0.69 -10.82
N PRO A 154 -18.61 0.19 -11.99
CA PRO A 154 -19.48 0.94 -12.88
C PRO A 154 -20.84 1.16 -12.20
N HIS A 155 -21.47 2.29 -12.49
CA HIS A 155 -22.82 2.63 -12.03
C HIS A 155 -23.85 1.52 -12.26
N ALA A 156 -23.83 0.92 -13.46
CA ALA A 156 -24.73 -0.17 -13.82
C ALA A 156 -24.10 -1.17 -14.81
N ILE A 157 -24.65 -2.38 -14.84
CA ILE A 157 -24.37 -3.42 -15.83
C ILE A 157 -25.69 -3.76 -16.51
N VAL A 158 -25.81 -3.49 -17.81
CA VAL A 158 -27.09 -3.62 -18.52
C VAL A 158 -27.27 -5.01 -19.13
N GLY A 159 -28.24 -5.76 -18.60
CA GLY A 159 -28.63 -7.09 -19.08
C GLY A 159 -27.94 -8.24 -18.35
N ASP A 160 -28.35 -9.47 -18.67
CA ASP A 160 -27.77 -10.67 -18.07
C ASP A 160 -26.34 -10.88 -18.59
N TYR A 161 -25.36 -10.67 -17.71
CA TYR A 161 -23.94 -10.80 -18.03
C TYR A 161 -23.40 -12.22 -17.79
N GLN A 162 -24.14 -13.08 -17.07
CA GLN A 162 -23.61 -14.36 -16.59
C GLN A 162 -23.28 -15.33 -17.72
N GLN A 163 -24.02 -15.24 -18.83
CA GLN A 163 -23.85 -16.09 -20.00
C GLN A 163 -23.18 -15.39 -21.19
N LYS A 164 -22.80 -14.12 -21.01
CA LYS A 164 -22.26 -13.30 -22.09
C LYS A 164 -20.74 -13.41 -22.20
N SER A 165 -20.23 -13.17 -23.41
CA SER A 165 -18.81 -13.06 -23.66
C SER A 165 -18.23 -11.81 -22.96
N LEU A 166 -16.92 -11.79 -22.69
CA LEU A 166 -16.27 -10.66 -22.02
C LEU A 166 -16.48 -9.34 -22.77
N ALA A 167 -16.45 -9.35 -24.10
CA ALA A 167 -16.70 -8.16 -24.91
C ALA A 167 -18.12 -7.60 -24.68
N GLU A 168 -19.13 -8.48 -24.68
CA GLU A 168 -20.52 -8.08 -24.40
C GLU A 168 -20.71 -7.60 -22.95
N VAL A 169 -19.97 -8.16 -21.99
CA VAL A 169 -19.97 -7.67 -20.60
C VAL A 169 -19.37 -6.27 -20.54
N ILE A 170 -18.23 -6.02 -21.18
CA ILE A 170 -17.60 -4.69 -21.25
C ILE A 170 -18.56 -3.68 -21.91
N ASP A 171 -19.20 -4.06 -23.01
CA ASP A 171 -20.18 -3.24 -23.72
C ASP A 171 -21.46 -2.98 -22.91
N SER A 172 -21.74 -3.81 -21.90
CA SER A 172 -22.87 -3.63 -20.99
C SER A 172 -22.59 -2.70 -19.81
N LEU A 173 -21.32 -2.37 -19.54
CA LEU A 173 -20.95 -1.49 -18.43
C LEU A 173 -21.40 -0.06 -18.71
N ARG A 174 -22.04 0.57 -17.72
CA ARG A 174 -22.50 1.95 -17.76
C ARG A 174 -21.90 2.72 -16.60
N PHE A 175 -21.40 3.90 -16.91
CA PHE A 175 -20.80 4.82 -15.96
C PHE A 175 -21.65 6.08 -15.88
N SER A 176 -21.78 6.66 -14.71
CA SER A 176 -22.47 7.92 -14.46
C SER A 176 -21.48 9.08 -14.36
N GLU A 177 -22.00 10.31 -14.28
CA GLU A 177 -21.14 11.48 -14.03
C GLU A 177 -20.44 11.41 -12.66
N SER A 178 -21.07 10.83 -11.63
CA SER A 178 -20.45 10.69 -10.30
C SER A 178 -19.28 9.70 -10.29
N ASP A 179 -19.27 8.71 -11.18
CA ASP A 179 -18.15 7.77 -11.30
C ASP A 179 -16.87 8.48 -11.78
N ILE A 180 -16.99 9.61 -12.50
CA ILE A 180 -15.85 10.32 -13.08
C ILE A 180 -14.84 10.69 -11.99
N ASP A 181 -15.31 11.28 -10.90
CA ASP A 181 -14.42 11.78 -9.85
C ASP A 181 -13.83 10.63 -9.02
N VAL A 182 -14.60 9.56 -8.80
CA VAL A 182 -14.13 8.33 -8.15
C VAL A 182 -12.99 7.69 -8.95
N PHE A 183 -13.16 7.53 -10.26
CA PHE A 183 -12.11 6.99 -11.13
C PHE A 183 -10.91 7.94 -11.26
N ARG A 184 -11.14 9.26 -11.32
CA ARG A 184 -10.03 10.24 -11.30
C ARG A 184 -9.20 10.10 -10.04
N GLN A 185 -9.84 10.01 -8.87
CA GLN A 185 -9.14 9.85 -7.60
C GLN A 185 -8.31 8.55 -7.59
N GLU A 186 -8.86 7.44 -8.07
CA GLU A 186 -8.09 6.19 -8.14
C GLU A 186 -6.95 6.25 -9.16
N PHE A 187 -7.13 6.93 -10.30
CA PHE A 187 -6.02 7.16 -11.21
C PHE A 187 -4.92 8.01 -10.57
N ARG A 188 -5.26 9.05 -9.80
CA ARG A 188 -4.27 9.83 -9.03
C ARG A 188 -3.54 8.96 -8.01
N ARG A 189 -4.28 8.11 -7.29
CA ARG A 189 -3.73 7.14 -6.32
C ARG A 189 -2.74 6.18 -6.97
N ARG A 190 -3.12 5.55 -8.09
CA ARG A 190 -2.27 4.60 -8.85
C ARG A 190 -1.10 5.26 -9.58
N ARG A 191 -1.20 6.55 -9.89
CA ARG A 191 -0.09 7.35 -10.43
C ARG A 191 0.80 7.95 -9.34
N HIS A 192 0.45 7.69 -8.08
CA HIS A 192 1.14 8.21 -6.90
C HIS A 192 1.29 9.73 -6.93
N GLU A 193 0.29 10.47 -7.43
CA GLU A 193 0.40 11.93 -7.64
C GLU A 193 0.65 12.68 -6.32
N GLU A 194 -0.10 12.34 -5.27
CA GLU A 194 0.06 12.93 -3.94
C GLU A 194 1.44 12.64 -3.35
N PHE A 195 1.88 11.38 -3.40
CA PHE A 195 3.22 10.96 -2.98
C PHE A 195 4.32 11.76 -3.70
N ARG A 196 4.20 11.97 -5.02
CA ARG A 196 5.19 12.71 -5.80
C ARG A 196 5.29 14.18 -5.39
N ILE A 197 4.19 14.79 -4.99
CA ILE A 197 4.15 16.16 -4.48
C ILE A 197 4.81 16.18 -3.10
N GLU A 198 4.33 15.32 -2.20
CA GLU A 198 4.77 15.24 -0.81
C GLU A 198 6.27 15.00 -0.71
N TYR A 199 6.82 14.04 -1.44
CA TYR A 199 8.23 13.62 -1.37
C TYR A 199 9.12 14.24 -2.44
N SER A 200 8.72 15.35 -3.06
CA SER A 200 9.46 16.01 -4.15
C SER A 200 10.88 16.45 -3.80
N ASP A 201 11.22 16.55 -2.51
CA ASP A 201 12.56 16.89 -2.01
C ASP A 201 13.54 15.70 -1.99
N VAL A 202 13.04 14.47 -1.98
CA VAL A 202 13.81 13.21 -1.96
C VAL A 202 13.42 12.23 -3.06
N TYR A 203 12.42 12.54 -3.88
CA TYR A 203 12.05 11.80 -5.08
C TYR A 203 12.40 12.61 -6.33
N LYS A 204 13.30 12.06 -7.14
CA LYS A 204 13.76 12.66 -8.40
C LYS A 204 13.54 11.65 -9.53
N PRO A 205 12.41 11.71 -10.26
CA PRO A 205 12.13 10.73 -11.32
C PRO A 205 13.22 10.74 -12.39
N ASP A 206 13.39 9.62 -13.08
CA ASP A 206 14.23 9.58 -14.28
C ASP A 206 13.63 10.48 -15.39
N GLU A 207 14.49 11.05 -16.23
CA GLU A 207 14.10 11.91 -17.35
C GLU A 207 14.52 11.27 -18.68
N GLY A 208 13.77 11.57 -19.74
CA GLY A 208 14.07 11.14 -21.11
C GLY A 208 13.24 9.95 -21.63
N PRO A 209 13.53 9.46 -22.84
CA PRO A 209 12.69 8.48 -23.56
C PRO A 209 12.64 7.08 -22.93
N ALA A 210 13.47 6.81 -21.92
CA ALA A 210 13.48 5.57 -21.13
C ALA A 210 13.25 5.84 -19.63
N ALA A 211 12.69 7.01 -19.29
CA ALA A 211 12.35 7.37 -17.93
C ALA A 211 11.46 6.32 -17.28
N ARG A 212 11.92 5.81 -16.13
CA ARG A 212 11.17 4.91 -15.25
C ARG A 212 10.44 5.72 -14.19
N GLY A 213 9.24 5.29 -13.83
CA GLY A 213 8.45 5.88 -12.76
C GLY A 213 8.27 4.94 -11.58
N LEU A 214 7.29 5.24 -10.74
CA LEU A 214 6.79 4.32 -9.73
C LEU A 214 5.85 3.32 -10.43
N GLU A 215 6.33 2.11 -10.66
CA GLU A 215 5.68 1.00 -11.36
C GLU A 215 5.26 -0.10 -10.37
N PHE A 216 4.58 0.28 -9.28
CA PHE A 216 4.07 -0.65 -8.27
C PHE A 216 2.63 -0.30 -7.88
N GLY A 217 1.93 -1.24 -7.24
CA GLY A 217 0.54 -1.02 -6.83
C GLY A 217 0.39 0.01 -5.70
N PRO A 218 -0.74 0.73 -5.63
CA PRO A 218 -0.93 1.83 -4.67
C PRO A 218 -0.90 1.40 -3.20
N GLY A 219 -1.17 0.12 -2.90
CA GLY A 219 -1.08 -0.46 -1.56
C GLY A 219 0.31 -0.45 -0.94
N TRP A 220 1.37 -0.30 -1.75
CA TRP A 220 2.74 -0.18 -1.25
C TRP A 220 3.21 1.28 -1.08
N THR A 221 2.35 2.27 -1.34
CA THR A 221 2.74 3.69 -1.22
C THR A 221 3.26 4.01 0.19
N GLY A 222 2.63 3.46 1.25
CA GLY A 222 3.09 3.65 2.64
C GLY A 222 4.52 3.14 2.89
N ILE A 223 4.89 1.98 2.33
CA ILE A 223 6.26 1.45 2.43
C ILE A 223 7.27 2.41 1.79
N VAL A 224 6.91 2.99 0.64
CA VAL A 224 7.78 3.91 -0.09
C VAL A 224 7.86 5.27 0.59
N SER A 225 6.77 5.72 1.23
CA SER A 225 6.75 6.89 2.12
C SER A 225 7.76 6.72 3.27
N GLU A 226 7.70 5.61 4.02
CA GLU A 226 8.67 5.30 5.08
C GLU A 226 10.12 5.28 4.55
N PHE A 227 10.34 4.67 3.38
CA PHE A 227 11.64 4.67 2.73
C PHE A 227 12.14 6.10 2.46
N CYS A 228 11.28 6.96 1.92
CA CYS A 228 11.63 8.35 1.61
C CYS A 228 11.82 9.22 2.86
N ASP A 229 11.07 9.00 3.94
CA ASP A 229 11.30 9.68 5.21
C ASP A 229 12.69 9.37 5.77
N GLN A 230 13.15 8.11 5.64
CA GLN A 230 14.52 7.78 5.99
C GLN A 230 15.56 8.48 5.10
N LEU A 231 15.28 8.65 3.80
CA LEU A 231 16.15 9.43 2.91
C LEU A 231 16.22 10.92 3.32
N ARG A 232 15.13 11.50 3.82
CA ARG A 232 15.10 12.88 4.32
C ARG A 232 16.01 13.05 5.52
N LEU A 233 15.98 12.11 6.46
CA LEU A 233 16.88 12.10 7.62
C LEU A 233 18.35 12.06 7.17
N TRP A 234 18.70 11.15 6.25
CA TRP A 234 20.07 11.09 5.72
C TRP A 234 20.48 12.35 4.97
N LYS A 235 19.56 12.98 4.24
CA LYS A 235 19.79 14.26 3.57
C LYS A 235 20.09 15.37 4.58
N ALA A 236 19.38 15.41 5.71
CA ALA A 236 19.64 16.36 6.79
C ALA A 236 21.03 16.15 7.42
N ASP A 237 21.50 14.90 7.48
CA ASP A 237 22.85 14.53 7.93
C ASP A 237 23.95 14.75 6.86
N GLY A 238 23.62 15.41 5.75
CA GLY A 238 24.58 15.72 4.68
C GLY A 238 24.89 14.55 3.74
N TRP A 239 24.01 13.53 3.69
CA TRP A 239 24.06 12.45 2.72
C TRP A 239 22.84 12.49 1.78
N PRO A 240 22.86 13.36 0.75
CA PRO A 240 21.75 13.51 -0.16
C PRO A 240 21.63 12.29 -1.08
N ILE A 241 20.54 11.53 -0.93
CA ILE A 241 20.14 10.44 -1.82
C ILE A 241 18.70 10.71 -2.26
N HIS A 242 18.41 10.41 -3.52
CA HIS A 242 17.06 10.51 -4.05
C HIS A 242 16.55 9.14 -4.50
N LEU A 243 15.29 8.85 -4.18
CA LEU A 243 14.53 7.81 -4.86
C LEU A 243 14.35 8.23 -6.32
N ARG A 244 14.72 7.35 -7.25
CA ARG A 244 14.62 7.58 -8.70
C ARG A 244 13.36 6.95 -9.27
N TRP A 245 13.16 5.68 -8.98
CA TRP A 245 12.02 4.91 -9.43
C TRP A 245 11.87 3.65 -8.58
N GLY A 246 10.73 3.00 -8.72
CA GLY A 246 10.43 1.75 -8.02
C GLY A 246 9.58 0.86 -8.88
N LYS A 247 9.65 -0.45 -8.71
CA LYS A 247 8.78 -1.39 -9.42
C LYS A 247 8.44 -2.62 -8.61
N GLU A 248 7.34 -3.25 -8.99
CA GLU A 248 7.07 -4.64 -8.64
C GLU A 248 8.00 -5.57 -9.45
N LYS A 249 8.55 -6.60 -8.78
CA LYS A 249 9.27 -7.70 -9.41
C LYS A 249 9.11 -8.99 -8.61
N PHE A 250 8.41 -9.97 -9.17
CA PHE A 250 8.15 -11.29 -8.60
C PHE A 250 7.43 -11.22 -7.23
N GLY A 251 6.42 -10.36 -7.14
CA GLY A 251 5.64 -10.07 -5.95
C GLY A 251 6.34 -9.19 -4.92
N ALA A 252 7.54 -8.69 -5.18
CA ALA A 252 8.27 -7.84 -4.25
C ALA A 252 8.58 -6.45 -4.83
N LEU A 253 8.57 -5.45 -3.97
CA LEU A 253 8.99 -4.09 -4.28
C LEU A 253 10.51 -4.00 -4.47
N ARG A 254 10.93 -3.30 -5.52
CA ARG A 254 12.33 -2.97 -5.80
C ARG A 254 12.46 -1.46 -5.98
N LEU A 255 13.28 -0.83 -5.14
CA LEU A 255 13.52 0.61 -5.15
C LEU A 255 14.92 0.93 -5.67
N PHE A 256 15.02 1.99 -6.48
CA PHE A 256 16.25 2.42 -7.14
C PHE A 256 16.53 3.88 -6.77
N THR A 257 17.76 4.19 -6.38
CA THR A 257 18.20 5.54 -6.00
C THR A 257 19.34 6.02 -6.90
N ASP A 258 19.67 7.31 -6.87
CA ASP A 258 20.74 7.93 -7.68
C ASP A 258 22.16 7.59 -7.26
N THR A 259 22.34 6.86 -6.17
CA THR A 259 23.66 6.44 -5.69
C THR A 259 24.32 5.51 -6.70
N PHE A 260 25.43 5.97 -7.28
CA PHE A 260 26.41 5.11 -7.92
C PHE A 260 27.26 4.46 -6.82
N HIS A 261 27.52 3.15 -6.91
CA HIS A 261 28.37 2.43 -5.95
C HIS A 261 29.77 3.05 -5.75
N VAL A 262 30.18 3.96 -6.64
CA VAL A 262 31.50 4.61 -6.65
C VAL A 262 31.55 5.88 -5.79
N THR A 263 30.41 6.50 -5.48
CA THR A 263 30.33 7.74 -4.68
C THR A 263 29.91 7.53 -3.23
N SER A 264 29.35 6.36 -2.92
CA SER A 264 28.94 6.02 -1.55
C SER A 264 30.08 5.35 -0.79
N THR A 265 30.24 5.64 0.50
CA THR A 265 31.13 4.87 1.37
C THR A 265 30.59 3.43 1.53
N PRO A 266 31.41 2.46 1.99
CA PRO A 266 30.92 1.11 2.29
C PRO A 266 29.74 1.12 3.27
N LEU A 267 29.84 1.91 4.35
CA LEU A 267 28.79 2.05 5.36
C LEU A 267 27.50 2.64 4.77
N GLN A 268 27.61 3.67 3.93
CA GLN A 268 26.48 4.25 3.22
C GLN A 268 25.81 3.22 2.28
N SER A 269 26.60 2.48 1.51
CA SER A 269 26.08 1.43 0.63
C SER A 269 25.34 0.34 1.41
N TYR A 270 25.87 -0.02 2.58
CA TYR A 270 25.24 -0.97 3.50
C TYR A 270 23.87 -0.47 4.01
N TRP A 271 23.81 0.74 4.58
CA TRP A 271 22.56 1.30 5.11
C TRP A 271 21.47 1.40 4.04
N LEU A 272 21.84 1.86 2.85
CA LEU A 272 20.91 1.92 1.73
C LEU A 272 20.45 0.52 1.29
N SER A 273 21.34 -0.48 1.29
CA SER A 273 20.98 -1.87 1.01
C SER A 273 19.99 -2.42 2.03
N ARG A 274 20.21 -2.16 3.32
CA ARG A 274 19.31 -2.57 4.41
C ARG A 274 17.95 -1.89 4.31
N LEU A 275 17.93 -0.59 4.05
CA LEU A 275 16.68 0.15 3.87
C LEU A 275 15.86 -0.39 2.68
N ARG A 276 16.54 -0.71 1.55
CA ARG A 276 15.89 -1.36 0.39
C ARG A 276 15.38 -2.75 0.72
N GLU A 277 16.15 -3.53 1.49
CA GLU A 277 15.75 -4.88 1.91
C GLU A 277 14.56 -4.86 2.88
N ARG A 278 14.52 -3.89 3.80
CA ARG A 278 13.35 -3.62 4.67
C ARG A 278 12.09 -3.36 3.84
N ALA A 279 12.16 -2.41 2.90
CA ALA A 279 11.04 -2.11 2.01
C ALA A 279 10.61 -3.34 1.19
N ARG A 280 11.58 -4.13 0.69
CA ARG A 280 11.30 -5.38 -0.03
C ARG A 280 10.58 -6.40 0.85
N ARG A 281 11.01 -6.60 2.09
CA ARG A 281 10.39 -7.54 3.04
C ARG A 281 8.98 -7.10 3.44
N GLN A 282 8.81 -5.83 3.79
CA GLN A 282 7.48 -5.27 4.09
C GLN A 282 6.52 -5.49 2.90
N SER A 283 7.00 -5.29 1.67
CA SER A 283 6.18 -5.49 0.47
C SER A 283 5.70 -6.93 0.25
N LEU A 284 6.37 -7.94 0.81
CA LEU A 284 5.96 -9.36 0.74
C LEU A 284 4.81 -9.70 1.70
N ARG A 285 4.56 -8.84 2.69
CA ARG A 285 3.51 -9.02 3.71
C ARG A 285 2.31 -8.09 3.51
N ILE A 286 2.40 -7.17 2.55
CA ILE A 286 1.41 -6.13 2.31
C ILE A 286 0.87 -6.30 0.89
N CYS A 287 -0.45 -6.32 0.75
CA CYS A 287 -1.08 -6.40 -0.56
C CYS A 287 -0.75 -5.16 -1.39
N GLN A 288 -0.20 -5.35 -2.59
CA GLN A 288 0.20 -4.25 -3.46
C GLN A 288 -0.99 -3.38 -3.93
N GLU A 289 -2.23 -3.87 -3.90
CA GLU A 289 -3.40 -3.10 -4.35
C GLU A 289 -4.03 -2.27 -3.24
N CYS A 290 -4.28 -2.84 -2.06
CA CYS A 290 -5.02 -2.15 -0.99
C CYS A 290 -4.22 -1.82 0.27
N GLY A 291 -2.97 -2.30 0.39
CA GLY A 291 -2.15 -2.07 1.58
C GLY A 291 -2.55 -2.88 2.81
N GLN A 292 -3.58 -3.73 2.71
CA GLN A 292 -3.95 -4.68 3.77
C GLN A 292 -2.94 -5.84 3.84
N PRO A 293 -2.87 -6.59 4.97
CA PRO A 293 -2.05 -7.78 5.07
C PRO A 293 -2.27 -8.73 3.89
N GLY A 294 -1.16 -9.10 3.26
CA GLY A 294 -1.13 -9.94 2.06
C GLY A 294 -0.03 -10.98 2.16
N ARG A 295 0.08 -11.81 1.12
CA ARG A 295 1.17 -12.76 0.96
C ARG A 295 1.47 -12.97 -0.52
N LEU A 296 2.63 -13.52 -0.83
CA LEU A 296 2.98 -13.89 -2.18
C LEU A 296 1.95 -14.89 -2.74
N ARG A 297 1.32 -14.52 -3.85
CA ARG A 297 0.40 -15.36 -4.63
C ARG A 297 1.06 -15.79 -5.92
N LEU A 298 0.93 -17.07 -6.24
CA LEU A 298 1.50 -17.69 -7.42
C LEU A 298 0.39 -18.18 -8.33
N GLY A 299 0.23 -17.53 -9.48
CA GLY A 299 -0.67 -17.95 -10.54
C GLY A 299 -0.01 -17.87 -11.91
N ALA A 300 -0.68 -17.23 -12.86
CA ALA A 300 -0.10 -16.86 -14.16
C ALA A 300 1.11 -15.92 -14.02
N HIS A 301 1.15 -15.15 -12.94
CA HIS A 301 2.33 -14.39 -12.48
C HIS A 301 2.39 -14.40 -10.95
N ALA A 302 3.49 -13.88 -10.39
CA ALA A 302 3.68 -13.78 -8.95
C ALA A 302 3.38 -12.35 -8.48
N ALA A 303 2.58 -12.21 -7.41
CA ALA A 303 2.22 -10.91 -6.85
C ALA A 303 1.89 -11.03 -5.36
N THR A 304 2.26 -10.06 -4.52
CA THR A 304 1.84 -10.06 -3.11
C THR A 304 0.45 -9.45 -2.97
N LEU A 305 -0.52 -10.30 -2.63
CA LEU A 305 -1.94 -9.96 -2.64
C LEU A 305 -2.66 -10.55 -1.41
N CYS A 306 -3.64 -9.82 -0.89
CA CYS A 306 -4.56 -10.34 0.12
C CYS A 306 -5.58 -11.29 -0.51
N ASP A 307 -6.36 -12.00 0.32
CA ASP A 307 -7.38 -12.93 -0.19
C ASP A 307 -8.43 -12.26 -1.09
N ARG A 308 -8.70 -10.97 -0.87
CA ARG A 308 -9.59 -10.18 -1.71
C ARG A 308 -9.05 -9.98 -3.13
N HIS A 309 -7.74 -9.88 -3.29
CA HIS A 309 -7.10 -9.53 -4.57
C HIS A 309 -6.38 -10.69 -5.23
N LYS A 310 -6.33 -11.89 -4.62
CA LYS A 310 -5.63 -13.06 -5.16
C LYS A 310 -6.09 -13.48 -6.56
N HIS A 311 -7.28 -13.08 -7.01
CA HIS A 311 -7.76 -13.39 -8.36
C HIS A 311 -6.96 -12.69 -9.46
N ILE A 312 -6.23 -11.61 -9.14
CA ILE A 312 -5.42 -10.84 -10.10
C ILE A 312 -4.32 -11.71 -10.72
N VAL A 313 -3.74 -12.66 -9.97
CA VAL A 313 -2.73 -13.58 -10.52
C VAL A 313 -3.33 -14.68 -11.39
N GLY A 314 -4.65 -14.72 -11.59
CA GLY A 314 -5.31 -15.77 -12.34
C GLY A 314 -5.58 -17.01 -11.50
N GLU A 315 -5.56 -18.19 -12.11
CA GLU A 315 -5.69 -19.45 -11.36
C GLU A 315 -4.46 -19.64 -10.47
N LEU A 316 -4.70 -19.94 -9.19
CA LEU A 316 -3.63 -20.20 -8.25
C LEU A 316 -2.98 -21.53 -8.60
N ARG A 317 -1.66 -21.56 -8.58
CA ARG A 317 -0.91 -22.79 -8.80
C ARG A 317 -1.11 -23.73 -7.60
N PRO A 318 -0.95 -25.06 -7.78
CA PRO A 318 -1.05 -26.02 -6.68
C PRO A 318 -0.04 -25.78 -5.55
N ASP A 319 1.05 -25.06 -5.83
CA ASP A 319 2.08 -24.67 -4.88
C ASP A 319 1.92 -23.23 -4.34
N ASP A 320 0.82 -22.54 -4.68
CA ASP A 320 0.38 -21.37 -3.91
C ASP A 320 0.22 -21.78 -2.44
N ASP A 321 0.64 -20.92 -1.52
CA ASP A 321 0.75 -21.21 -0.08
C ASP A 321 1.83 -22.23 0.35
N ILE A 322 2.46 -22.98 -0.57
CA ILE A 322 3.56 -23.92 -0.25
C ILE A 322 4.92 -23.23 -0.37
N ILE A 323 5.12 -22.44 -1.42
CA ILE A 323 6.34 -21.63 -1.55
C ILE A 323 6.24 -20.53 -0.51
N LEU A 324 6.93 -20.78 0.60
CA LEU A 324 6.98 -19.90 1.75
C LEU A 324 7.39 -18.50 1.27
N ASP A 325 6.50 -17.55 1.55
CA ASP A 325 6.96 -16.23 1.96
C ASP A 325 8.15 -16.47 2.90
N PRO A 326 9.35 -15.89 2.67
CA PRO A 326 10.53 -16.16 3.51
C PRO A 326 10.29 -16.01 5.02
N ASP A 327 9.16 -15.40 5.41
CA ASP A 327 8.73 -15.19 6.78
C ASP A 327 7.53 -16.05 7.24
N ARG A 328 6.86 -16.80 6.34
CA ARG A 328 5.80 -17.72 6.75
C ARG A 328 6.45 -19.04 7.11
N THR A 329 6.77 -19.19 8.37
CA THR A 329 6.90 -20.51 8.94
C THR A 329 5.52 -21.06 9.26
N ASP A 330 5.38 -22.35 9.15
CA ASP A 330 4.29 -23.15 9.68
C ASP A 330 3.89 -22.75 11.12
N GLU A 331 2.64 -23.01 11.49
CA GLU A 331 2.07 -22.73 12.82
C GLU A 331 2.90 -23.34 13.97
N HIS A 332 3.81 -24.27 13.65
CA HIS A 332 4.69 -24.98 14.56
C HIS A 332 6.17 -24.57 14.50
N ASP A 333 6.58 -23.71 13.56
CA ASP A 333 7.99 -23.34 13.39
C ASP A 333 8.20 -21.82 13.24
N GLN A 334 7.40 -21.00 13.95
CA GLN A 334 7.51 -19.53 13.98
C GLN A 334 8.97 -19.06 13.83
N PRO A 335 9.30 -18.15 12.89
CA PRO A 335 10.68 -17.80 12.64
C PRO A 335 11.19 -17.22 13.95
N LYS A 336 12.30 -17.75 14.45
CA LYS A 336 12.91 -17.24 15.69
C LYS A 336 13.45 -15.82 15.55
N TRP A 337 13.43 -15.30 14.32
CA TRP A 337 13.88 -13.96 13.99
C TRP A 337 12.83 -12.95 14.38
N THR A 338 13.18 -12.08 15.32
CA THR A 338 12.37 -10.93 15.68
C THR A 338 12.40 -9.90 14.55
N ASP A 339 11.45 -8.95 14.55
CA ASP A 339 11.57 -7.76 13.69
C ASP A 339 12.96 -7.09 13.87
N GLY A 340 13.54 -7.20 15.08
CA GLY A 340 14.98 -7.20 15.43
C GLY A 340 15.96 -7.71 14.40
N GLU A 341 15.98 -9.03 14.28
CA GLU A 341 16.95 -9.73 13.44
C GLU A 341 16.71 -9.46 11.94
N LEU A 342 15.52 -8.97 11.59
CA LEU A 342 15.15 -8.59 10.23
C LEU A 342 15.45 -7.13 9.90
N GLY A 343 15.88 -6.31 10.87
CA GLY A 343 16.10 -4.87 10.72
C GLY A 343 14.79 -4.07 10.54
N LEU A 344 13.68 -4.62 11.03
CA LEU A 344 12.34 -4.06 10.96
C LEU A 344 11.94 -3.36 12.27
N ASP A 345 12.58 -3.65 13.38
CA ASP A 345 12.41 -2.92 14.63
C ASP A 345 13.08 -1.54 14.57
N GLU A 346 12.57 -0.62 15.39
CA GLU A 346 13.04 0.77 15.52
C GLU A 346 14.41 0.87 16.23
N GLY A 347 15.03 -0.28 16.55
CA GLY A 347 16.29 -0.37 17.26
C GLY A 347 17.51 -0.04 16.39
N THR A 348 17.80 1.25 16.27
CA THR A 348 18.97 1.81 15.55
C THR A 348 20.34 1.30 16.03
N SER A 349 20.47 0.59 17.16
CA SER A 349 21.75 0.45 17.86
C SER A 349 22.35 -0.95 17.96
N MET A 350 21.56 -2.02 18.13
CA MET A 350 22.14 -3.36 18.27
C MET A 350 22.74 -3.89 16.97
N ASP A 351 22.11 -3.60 15.82
CA ASP A 351 22.66 -3.97 14.51
C ASP A 351 23.86 -3.07 14.18
N MET A 352 23.88 -1.81 14.65
CA MET A 352 24.98 -0.88 14.41
C MET A 352 26.24 -1.26 15.18
N ALA A 353 26.17 -1.69 16.45
CA ALA A 353 27.35 -2.12 17.21
C ALA A 353 28.00 -3.38 16.61
N LYS A 354 27.18 -4.39 16.29
CA LYS A 354 27.61 -5.67 15.73
C LYS A 354 28.12 -5.52 14.29
N GLN A 355 27.50 -4.63 13.52
CA GLN A 355 27.93 -4.31 12.16
C GLN A 355 29.14 -3.37 12.14
N MET A 356 29.26 -2.39 13.05
CA MET A 356 30.49 -1.62 13.23
C MET A 356 31.64 -2.55 13.61
N GLN A 357 31.37 -3.55 14.44
CA GLN A 357 32.35 -4.59 14.71
C GLN A 357 32.74 -5.33 13.44
N ILE A 358 31.82 -5.73 12.57
CA ILE A 358 32.09 -6.44 11.29
C ILE A 358 32.79 -5.55 10.24
N ASP A 359 32.24 -4.37 9.94
CA ASP A 359 32.71 -3.45 8.90
C ASP A 359 34.03 -2.79 9.28
N PHE A 360 34.22 -2.54 10.58
CA PHE A 360 35.49 -2.06 11.10
C PHE A 360 36.34 -3.19 11.68
N THR A 361 35.99 -4.48 11.56
CA THR A 361 36.89 -5.59 11.96
C THR A 361 38.30 -5.44 11.37
N PRO A 362 38.49 -5.01 10.09
CA PRO A 362 39.83 -4.78 9.55
C PRO A 362 40.57 -3.62 10.22
N TYR A 363 39.83 -2.69 10.82
CA TYR A 363 40.28 -1.42 11.37
C TYR A 363 40.23 -1.36 12.89
N LEU A 364 39.63 -2.33 13.59
CA LEU A 364 39.50 -2.38 15.04
C LEU A 364 40.43 -3.46 15.58
N ASP A 365 41.07 -3.18 16.71
CA ASP A 365 41.84 -4.18 17.43
C ASP A 365 40.94 -5.38 17.82
N PRO A 366 41.40 -6.64 17.67
CA PRO A 366 40.61 -7.83 18.02
C PRO A 366 40.06 -7.85 19.45
N ASP A 367 40.71 -7.12 20.35
CA ASP A 367 40.32 -7.04 21.77
C ASP A 367 39.26 -5.95 22.04
N LEU A 368 38.81 -5.22 21.01
CA LEU A 368 37.83 -4.16 21.15
C LEU A 368 36.39 -4.69 21.14
N VAL A 369 35.73 -4.60 22.29
CA VAL A 369 34.29 -4.88 22.44
C VAL A 369 33.52 -3.56 22.49
N LEU A 370 32.59 -3.36 21.55
CA LEU A 370 31.64 -2.24 21.52
C LEU A 370 30.37 -2.70 22.26
N ASP A 371 30.12 -2.17 23.47
CA ASP A 371 28.99 -2.54 24.34
C ASP A 371 27.74 -1.69 24.12
N GLY A 372 27.86 -0.62 23.33
CA GLY A 372 26.77 -0.08 22.50
C GLY A 372 25.69 0.71 23.23
N THR A 373 26.05 1.86 23.79
CA THR A 373 25.05 2.93 23.97
C THR A 373 24.91 3.76 22.68
N ASP A 374 23.69 4.14 22.33
CA ASP A 374 23.35 4.81 21.06
C ASP A 374 24.13 6.13 20.86
N GLU A 375 24.40 6.86 21.94
CA GLU A 375 25.14 8.13 21.90
C GLU A 375 26.63 7.92 21.62
N GLU A 376 27.27 6.91 22.23
CA GLU A 376 28.68 6.61 22.02
C GLU A 376 28.93 6.06 20.61
N LEU A 377 28.01 5.24 20.09
CA LEU A 377 28.10 4.73 18.72
C LEU A 377 27.81 5.82 17.68
N ALA A 378 26.87 6.74 17.95
CA ALA A 378 26.61 7.89 17.09
C ALA A 378 27.80 8.87 17.08
N ASP A 379 28.44 9.10 18.23
CA ASP A 379 29.64 9.91 18.34
C ASP A 379 30.83 9.27 17.61
N LEU A 380 31.07 7.97 17.86
CA LEU A 380 32.11 7.21 17.16
C LEU A 380 31.87 7.20 15.65
N ARG A 381 30.64 7.02 15.19
CA ARG A 381 30.27 7.09 13.77
C ARG A 381 30.54 8.48 13.18
N ARG A 382 30.16 9.57 13.85
CA ARG A 382 30.43 10.94 13.40
C ARG A 382 31.93 11.18 13.27
N LYS A 383 32.70 10.77 14.28
CA LYS A 383 34.17 10.89 14.29
C LYS A 383 34.80 10.08 13.17
N LEU A 384 34.40 8.83 12.97
CA LEU A 384 34.94 7.98 11.90
C LEU A 384 34.61 8.50 10.49
N ILE A 385 33.43 9.09 10.28
CA ILE A 385 33.07 9.73 9.00
C ILE A 385 33.90 11.00 8.76
N ALA A 386 34.13 11.81 9.80
CA ALA A 386 34.98 12.99 9.70
C ALA A 386 36.44 12.62 9.38
N VAL A 387 36.94 11.57 10.03
CA VAL A 387 38.25 10.95 9.80
C VAL A 387 38.36 10.43 8.35
N ASP A 388 37.41 9.63 7.87
CA ASP A 388 37.39 9.12 6.48
C ASP A 388 37.40 10.25 5.44
N ARG A 389 36.64 11.34 5.69
CA ARG A 389 36.61 12.53 4.84
C ARG A 389 37.94 13.28 4.82
N ALA A 390 38.63 13.39 5.96
CA ALA A 390 39.89 14.11 6.09
C ALA A 390 41.06 13.38 5.37
N ILE A 391 41.00 12.06 5.31
CA ILE A 391 42.14 11.21 4.93
C ILE A 391 42.14 10.86 3.44
N GLY A 392 40.95 10.79 2.84
CA GLY A 392 40.77 10.36 1.45
C GLY A 392 41.10 8.88 1.22
N ARG A 393 40.83 8.39 0.00
CA ARG A 393 40.74 6.96 -0.36
C ARG A 393 42.06 6.16 -0.33
N HIS A 394 43.17 6.73 0.13
CA HIS A 394 44.52 6.19 -0.10
C HIS A 394 45.22 5.64 1.15
N HIS A 395 44.68 5.82 2.35
CA HIS A 395 45.34 5.38 3.59
C HIS A 395 44.48 4.34 4.33
N GLU A 396 45.15 3.39 4.98
CA GLU A 396 44.51 2.40 5.84
C GLU A 396 44.64 2.86 7.30
N ILE A 397 43.57 2.77 8.09
CA ILE A 397 43.54 3.27 9.46
C ILE A 397 43.20 2.14 10.40
N LYS A 398 44.02 1.90 11.42
CA LYS A 398 43.74 0.94 12.49
C LYS A 398 43.53 1.69 13.80
N LEU A 399 42.52 1.30 14.54
CA LEU A 399 42.05 1.89 15.79
C LEU A 399 42.32 0.89 16.91
N ARG A 400 43.06 1.30 17.92
CA ARG A 400 43.36 0.52 19.12
C ARG A 400 42.81 1.21 20.36
N LYS A 401 42.17 0.49 21.27
CA LYS A 401 41.73 1.03 22.56
C LYS A 401 42.87 0.94 23.57
N ARG A 402 43.13 2.03 24.29
CA ARG A 402 44.08 2.10 25.43
C ARG A 402 43.35 2.46 26.72
N GLN A 403 44.05 2.35 27.86
CA GLN A 403 43.50 2.69 29.18
C GLN A 403 42.97 4.13 29.32
N ARG A 404 43.37 5.06 28.43
CA ARG A 404 42.96 6.47 28.45
C ARG A 404 42.55 7.01 27.06
N GLY A 405 41.88 6.19 26.23
CA GLY A 405 41.34 6.64 24.95
C GLY A 405 41.64 5.70 23.79
N TYR A 406 41.69 6.24 22.58
CA TYR A 406 41.93 5.51 21.33
C TYR A 406 43.27 5.93 20.74
N GLU A 407 44.02 4.96 20.19
CA GLU A 407 45.22 5.15 19.40
C GLU A 407 44.88 4.85 17.94
N ILE A 408 45.34 5.70 17.02
CA ILE A 408 45.00 5.62 15.61
C ILE A 408 46.29 5.42 14.83
N ALA A 409 46.46 4.23 14.26
CA ALA A 409 47.59 3.88 13.43
C ALA A 409 47.20 4.02 11.96
N VAL A 410 47.70 5.05 11.29
CA VAL A 410 47.56 5.20 9.84
C VAL A 410 48.69 4.40 9.18
N GLU A 411 48.36 3.31 8.49
CA GLU A 411 49.30 2.48 7.72
C GLU A 411 49.15 2.80 6.22
N HIS A 412 50.30 2.93 5.54
CA HIS A 412 50.32 3.14 4.09
C HIS A 412 51.07 1.97 3.43
N PRO A 413 50.44 1.19 2.52
CA PRO A 413 51.05 -0.04 2.02
C PRO A 413 52.37 0.17 1.25
N ARG A 414 52.65 1.39 0.77
CA ARG A 414 53.87 1.77 0.05
C ARG A 414 54.18 3.27 0.24
N SER A 415 54.65 3.68 1.42
CA SER A 415 55.28 5.00 1.56
C SER A 415 56.77 4.91 1.19
N MET A 416 57.21 5.64 0.18
CA MET A 416 58.64 5.89 -0.09
C MET A 416 58.95 7.38 -0.31
N SER A 417 58.01 8.28 -0.01
CA SER A 417 58.20 9.72 -0.22
C SER A 417 58.03 10.50 1.08
N THR A 418 58.94 11.44 1.33
CA THR A 418 58.89 12.35 2.50
C THR A 418 57.63 13.22 2.51
N VAL A 419 56.99 13.40 1.34
CA VAL A 419 55.71 14.13 1.19
C VAL A 419 54.56 13.31 1.78
N ASP A 420 54.61 11.99 1.74
CA ASP A 420 53.57 11.13 2.31
C ASP A 420 53.70 11.03 3.83
N GLU A 421 54.90 11.13 4.39
CA GLU A 421 55.11 11.25 5.86
C GLU A 421 54.55 12.56 6.41
N VAL A 422 54.85 13.71 5.77
CA VAL A 422 54.33 15.01 6.21
C VAL A 422 52.80 15.05 6.12
N LYS A 423 52.21 14.46 5.08
CA LYS A 423 50.76 14.33 4.96
C LYS A 423 50.17 13.39 5.99
N ARG A 424 50.85 12.29 6.32
CA ARG A 424 50.44 11.35 7.36
C ARG A 424 50.41 12.03 8.73
N ASP A 425 51.42 12.80 9.09
CA ASP A 425 51.46 13.50 10.38
C ASP A 425 50.39 14.59 10.47
N ALA A 426 50.17 15.33 9.38
CA ALA A 426 49.08 16.31 9.32
C ALA A 426 47.70 15.66 9.42
N ILE A 427 47.51 14.50 8.79
CA ILE A 427 46.32 13.68 8.90
C ILE A 427 46.12 13.21 10.34
N ILE A 428 47.16 12.68 10.99
CA ILE A 428 47.09 12.21 12.37
C ILE A 428 46.69 13.35 13.32
N ALA A 429 47.31 14.53 13.17
CA ALA A 429 47.00 15.69 13.98
C ALA A 429 45.53 16.15 13.81
N GLU A 430 45.01 16.14 12.57
CA GLU A 430 43.61 16.49 12.28
C GLU A 430 42.65 15.47 12.91
N ILE A 431 42.95 14.18 12.80
CA ILE A 431 42.18 13.12 13.43
C ILE A 431 42.18 13.28 14.96
N GLU A 432 43.34 13.55 15.57
CA GLU A 432 43.47 13.74 17.02
C GLU A 432 42.62 14.93 17.49
N LEU A 433 42.59 16.02 16.72
CA LEU A 433 41.78 17.21 16.98
C LEU A 433 40.26 16.92 16.86
N ILE A 434 39.84 16.13 15.88
CA ILE A 434 38.44 15.66 15.74
C ILE A 434 38.05 14.77 16.93
N MET A 435 38.96 13.89 17.35
CA MET A 435 38.71 12.92 18.41
C MET A 435 38.69 13.54 19.81
N SER A 436 39.49 14.60 20.05
CA SER A 436 39.51 15.35 21.31
C SER A 436 38.27 16.21 21.53
N GLY A 437 37.48 16.46 20.47
CA GLY A 437 36.32 17.34 20.52
C GLY A 437 36.69 18.83 20.55
N GLU A 438 37.95 19.19 20.30
CA GLU A 438 38.42 20.58 20.24
C GLU A 438 38.06 21.27 18.91
N GLN A 439 37.64 20.48 17.92
CA GLN A 439 37.10 20.96 16.66
C GLN A 439 35.55 20.98 16.73
N SER A 440 35.00 21.96 17.45
CA SER A 440 33.54 22.19 17.53
C SER A 440 33.05 23.16 16.47
#